data_AF-A0A0F7S8K5-F1
#
_entry.id   AF-A0A0F7S8K5-F1
#
_cell.length_a   1.000
_cell.length_b   1.000
_cell.length_c   1.000
_cell.angle_alpha   90.00
_cell.angle_beta   90.00
_cell.angle_gamma   90.00
#
_symmetry.space_group_name_H-M   'P 1'
#
loop_
_entity.id
_entity.type
_entity.pdbx_description
1 polymer ?
#
loop_
_entity_poly.entity_id
_entity_poly.type
_entity_poly.pdbx_seq_one_letter_code
_entity_poly.pdbx_strand_id
1 'polypeptide(L)'
;MAELRPGSTPKRTVSFGPSNTVTLTSSDDVTSTLHINGIDVAPLSSSPNPSSALENGGPSTPRNVANPSPPTSVLKSAMKPGKDRKRLPPPEQYQHPDPLLRRLRLVDAYGVPVDLRKTFRDTKVVGFYFASQWAGQPLKEYHQAISDFCHQHPHEFKAIYVSVDVDEQWYKAGVKDKPWISMVWNDGSSMPAERADRTAAPTSPDGDLDELPCLYNNEDFLLANEQDIDESLSHTDKSGEAYLRPFSRVHLAAKLNIIAAPTLCIYHIESGKMLEWNVRMGRLSTHRSKDTWEKWSNGESASSFSVGDAFALAPYTFSVGILAILYFVFVKFAGEEYNVLRKTLHGLLEGAQGGGLKILHNGAGEL
;
A
#
# COMPACT_ATOMS: atom_id res chain seq x y z
N MET A 1 -25.66 22.21 6.19
CA MET A 1 -24.29 22.28 5.60
C MET A 1 -24.09 21.03 4.78
N ALA A 2 -23.65 21.14 3.53
CA ALA A 2 -23.46 19.99 2.65
C ALA A 2 -22.03 19.44 2.81
N GLU A 3 -21.92 18.14 3.04
CA GLU A 3 -20.64 17.47 3.31
C GLU A 3 -20.04 16.96 1.98
N LEU A 4 -18.91 17.53 1.58
CA LEU A 4 -18.23 17.19 0.33
C LEU A 4 -17.34 15.95 0.51
N ARG A 5 -17.81 14.80 0.02
CA ARG A 5 -16.96 13.62 -0.17
C ARG A 5 -15.88 13.88 -1.23
N PRO A 6 -14.59 13.54 -0.98
CA PRO A 6 -13.61 13.44 -2.05
C PRO A 6 -14.00 12.33 -3.04
N GLY A 7 -13.88 12.63 -4.33
CA GLY A 7 -14.24 11.69 -5.40
C GLY A 7 -13.28 10.51 -5.52
N SER A 8 -13.83 9.36 -5.91
CA SER A 8 -13.06 8.18 -6.33
C SER A 8 -12.16 8.54 -7.53
N THR A 9 -10.84 8.34 -7.38
CA THR A 9 -9.90 8.40 -8.50
C THR A 9 -9.92 7.09 -9.29
N PRO A 10 -9.68 7.11 -10.62
CA PRO A 10 -9.75 5.91 -11.43
C PRO A 10 -8.59 4.95 -11.11
N LYS A 11 -8.92 3.66 -10.95
CA LYS A 11 -7.93 2.58 -10.76
C LYS A 11 -6.99 2.53 -11.97
N ARG A 12 -5.72 2.90 -11.77
CA ARG A 12 -4.66 2.74 -12.77
C ARG A 12 -3.91 1.44 -12.50
N THR A 13 -4.17 0.42 -13.31
CA THR A 13 -3.41 -0.83 -13.30
C THR A 13 -1.96 -0.52 -13.68
N VAL A 14 -1.01 -0.79 -12.79
CA VAL A 14 0.43 -0.69 -13.09
C VAL A 14 0.97 -2.11 -13.22
N SER A 15 1.37 -2.48 -14.43
CA SER A 15 2.00 -3.78 -14.69
C SER A 15 3.46 -3.73 -14.26
N PHE A 16 3.82 -4.60 -13.32
CA PHE A 16 5.22 -4.91 -13.01
C PHE A 16 5.52 -6.32 -13.50
N GLY A 17 6.15 -6.42 -14.66
CA GLY A 17 6.65 -7.66 -15.24
C GLY A 17 7.98 -7.39 -15.95
N PRO A 18 8.94 -8.33 -15.93
CA PRO A 18 10.24 -8.12 -16.55
C PRO A 18 10.13 -8.09 -18.07
N SER A 19 10.82 -7.11 -18.68
CA SER A 19 10.90 -6.97 -20.14
C SER A 19 11.73 -8.08 -20.77
N ASN A 20 11.08 -9.18 -21.18
CA ASN A 20 11.68 -10.14 -22.10
C ASN A 20 11.78 -9.52 -23.49
N THR A 21 12.92 -8.92 -23.80
CA THR A 21 13.26 -8.43 -25.14
C THR A 21 13.42 -9.61 -26.09
N VAL A 22 12.35 -9.98 -26.78
CA VAL A 22 12.42 -10.89 -27.93
C VAL A 22 12.88 -10.10 -29.14
N THR A 23 14.15 -10.24 -29.50
CA THR A 23 14.71 -9.68 -30.73
C THR A 23 14.09 -10.38 -31.94
N LEU A 24 13.26 -9.66 -32.69
CA LEU A 24 12.81 -10.08 -34.02
C LEU A 24 13.95 -9.87 -35.02
N THR A 25 14.53 -10.95 -35.53
CA THR A 25 15.35 -10.93 -36.75
C THR A 25 14.53 -11.44 -37.92
N SER A 26 14.41 -10.62 -38.96
CA SER A 26 13.72 -10.96 -40.21
C SER A 26 14.48 -11.97 -41.06
N SER A 27 13.70 -12.71 -41.84
CA SER A 27 14.04 -13.60 -42.97
C SER A 27 15.13 -13.07 -43.92
N ASP A 28 15.89 -13.91 -44.64
CA ASP A 28 15.42 -14.61 -45.85
C ASP A 28 16.30 -15.82 -46.31
N ASP A 29 15.59 -16.91 -46.65
CA ASP A 29 15.67 -17.73 -47.89
C ASP A 29 16.86 -18.70 -48.26
N VAL A 30 16.51 -19.64 -49.17
CA VAL A 30 17.31 -20.56 -50.03
C VAL A 30 17.63 -22.00 -49.52
N THR A 31 16.69 -22.91 -49.83
CA THR A 31 16.87 -24.20 -50.59
C THR A 31 18.05 -25.16 -50.30
N SER A 32 17.75 -26.44 -49.93
CA SER A 32 18.13 -27.67 -50.69
C SER A 32 17.83 -29.05 -50.01
N THR A 33 17.00 -29.87 -50.70
CA THR A 33 17.09 -31.34 -50.96
C THR A 33 17.36 -32.45 -49.90
N LEU A 34 16.39 -33.39 -49.83
CA LEU A 34 16.48 -34.88 -49.94
C LEU A 34 17.24 -35.78 -48.91
N HIS A 35 16.48 -36.66 -48.23
CA HIS A 35 16.58 -38.16 -48.14
C HIS A 35 15.63 -38.62 -47.00
N ILE A 36 14.67 -39.58 -47.06
CA ILE A 36 14.41 -40.90 -47.70
C ILE A 36 14.62 -42.11 -46.73
N ASN A 37 13.56 -42.93 -46.60
CA ASN A 37 13.40 -44.27 -45.96
C ASN A 37 13.48 -44.35 -44.41
N GLY A 38 12.72 -45.21 -43.70
CA GLY A 38 11.65 -46.19 -44.03
C GLY A 38 10.83 -46.54 -42.75
N ILE A 39 9.55 -46.97 -42.76
CA ILE A 39 9.01 -48.27 -43.22
C ILE A 39 9.59 -49.42 -42.34
N ASP A 40 8.84 -50.22 -41.56
CA ASP A 40 7.56 -50.90 -41.87
C ASP A 40 6.75 -51.47 -40.65
N VAL A 41 5.44 -51.75 -40.84
CA VAL A 41 4.60 -52.89 -40.33
C VAL A 41 4.48 -53.24 -38.81
N ALA A 42 3.35 -53.70 -38.20
CA ALA A 42 1.89 -53.70 -38.48
C ALA A 42 1.10 -54.21 -37.19
N PRO A 43 -0.14 -54.80 -37.19
CA PRO A 43 -1.28 -54.22 -36.42
C PRO A 43 -2.16 -55.21 -35.60
N LEU A 44 -3.43 -54.81 -35.29
CA LEU A 44 -4.56 -55.59 -34.69
C LEU A 44 -4.43 -55.86 -33.16
N SER A 45 -5.47 -55.98 -32.32
CA SER A 45 -6.95 -56.06 -32.42
C SER A 45 -7.56 -55.52 -31.08
N SER A 46 -8.86 -55.39 -30.77
CA SER A 46 -10.17 -55.30 -31.48
C SER A 46 -11.27 -54.85 -30.49
N SER A 47 -12.36 -54.24 -30.95
CA SER A 47 -13.59 -53.97 -30.13
C SER A 47 -14.41 -55.27 -29.90
N PRO A 48 -15.38 -55.31 -28.95
CA PRO A 48 -16.71 -54.72 -29.22
C PRO A 48 -17.51 -54.13 -28.01
N ASN A 49 -18.52 -53.35 -28.36
CA ASN A 49 -19.68 -52.87 -27.58
C ASN A 49 -20.73 -54.03 -27.36
N PRO A 50 -21.87 -53.92 -26.62
CA PRO A 50 -22.88 -52.83 -26.75
C PRO A 50 -23.91 -52.52 -25.62
N SER A 51 -24.72 -51.45 -25.85
CA SER A 51 -26.14 -51.23 -25.44
C SER A 51 -26.53 -51.06 -23.94
N SER A 52 -27.54 -50.27 -23.54
CA SER A 52 -28.53 -49.40 -24.25
C SER A 52 -29.37 -48.52 -23.29
N ALA A 53 -30.06 -47.49 -23.84
CA ALA A 53 -31.30 -46.84 -23.33
C ALA A 53 -31.19 -45.91 -22.07
N LEU A 54 -31.97 -44.82 -21.92
CA LEU A 54 -33.04 -44.21 -22.76
C LEU A 54 -33.20 -42.67 -22.48
N GLU A 55 -34.01 -42.02 -23.31
CA GLU A 55 -34.35 -40.58 -23.47
C GLU A 55 -34.64 -39.69 -22.23
N ASN A 56 -34.28 -38.39 -22.34
CA ASN A 56 -35.31 -37.33 -22.55
C ASN A 56 -34.70 -35.98 -23.00
N GLY A 57 -35.41 -35.24 -23.85
CA GLY A 57 -34.91 -34.03 -24.53
C GLY A 57 -35.53 -32.70 -24.07
N GLY A 58 -34.84 -31.60 -24.38
CA GLY A 58 -35.27 -30.20 -24.17
C GLY A 58 -34.43 -29.24 -25.03
N PRO A 59 -34.98 -28.09 -25.47
CA PRO A 59 -34.50 -27.41 -26.68
C PRO A 59 -33.24 -26.55 -26.52
N SER A 60 -32.33 -26.67 -27.50
CA SER A 60 -31.08 -25.93 -27.57
C SER A 60 -31.26 -24.54 -28.18
N THR A 61 -30.90 -23.48 -27.44
CA THR A 61 -30.56 -22.17 -28.01
C THR A 61 -29.04 -22.07 -28.18
N PRO A 62 -28.50 -21.60 -29.32
CA PRO A 62 -27.07 -21.49 -29.52
C PRO A 62 -26.51 -20.31 -28.71
N ARG A 63 -25.88 -20.59 -27.56
CA ARG A 63 -25.20 -19.57 -26.76
C ARG A 63 -23.78 -19.39 -27.25
N ASN A 64 -23.49 -18.19 -27.75
CA ASN A 64 -22.22 -17.82 -28.37
C ASN A 64 -21.04 -17.96 -27.38
N VAL A 65 -20.00 -18.70 -27.75
CA VAL A 65 -18.83 -18.98 -26.89
C VAL A 65 -17.75 -17.92 -27.13
N ALA A 66 -17.93 -16.74 -26.56
CA ALA A 66 -16.93 -15.65 -26.62
C ALA A 66 -17.10 -14.65 -25.46
N ASN A 67 -16.75 -15.06 -24.24
CA ASN A 67 -16.13 -14.23 -23.17
C ASN A 67 -16.13 -15.00 -21.84
N PRO A 68 -15.00 -15.55 -21.37
CA PRO A 68 -14.87 -15.93 -19.97
C PRO A 68 -14.88 -14.64 -19.13
N SER A 69 -15.94 -14.44 -18.37
CA SER A 69 -15.95 -13.44 -17.30
C SER A 69 -14.94 -13.87 -16.24
N PRO A 70 -14.19 -12.94 -15.60
CA PRO A 70 -13.24 -13.31 -14.56
C PRO A 70 -13.98 -14.05 -13.42
N PRO A 71 -13.36 -15.09 -12.82
CA PRO A 71 -14.01 -15.86 -11.77
C PRO A 71 -14.37 -14.95 -10.60
N THR A 72 -15.66 -14.83 -10.31
CA THR A 72 -16.12 -14.12 -9.11
C THR A 72 -15.58 -14.85 -7.89
N SER A 73 -14.66 -14.22 -7.14
CA SER A 73 -14.12 -14.82 -5.93
C SER A 73 -15.27 -15.14 -4.98
N VAL A 74 -15.40 -16.43 -4.64
CA VAL A 74 -16.48 -16.89 -3.77
C VAL A 74 -16.24 -16.28 -2.39
N LEU A 75 -17.15 -15.39 -1.97
CA LEU A 75 -17.04 -14.68 -0.69
C LEU A 75 -17.01 -15.69 0.48
N LYS A 76 -15.81 -15.91 1.04
CA LYS A 76 -15.58 -16.80 2.18
C LYS A 76 -15.72 -16.01 3.49
N SER A 77 -16.78 -16.30 4.25
CA SER A 77 -16.91 -15.79 5.62
C SER A 77 -15.97 -16.53 6.56
N ALA A 78 -15.37 -15.80 7.50
CA ALA A 78 -14.59 -16.37 8.61
C ALA A 78 -15.33 -17.45 9.41
N MET A 79 -16.67 -17.45 9.37
CA MET A 79 -17.53 -18.33 10.17
C MET A 79 -18.12 -19.52 9.40
N LYS A 80 -17.64 -19.86 8.19
CA LYS A 80 -18.13 -21.07 7.49
C LYS A 80 -17.19 -22.26 7.75
N PRO A 81 -17.45 -23.11 8.77
CA PRO A 81 -16.60 -24.26 9.06
C PRO A 81 -16.60 -25.21 7.86
N GLY A 82 -15.41 -25.48 7.34
CA GLY A 82 -15.18 -26.62 6.47
C GLY A 82 -15.45 -27.93 7.23
N LYS A 83 -15.48 -29.04 6.49
CA LYS A 83 -15.70 -30.37 7.07
C LYS A 83 -14.60 -30.75 8.07
N ASP A 84 -13.41 -30.19 7.88
CA ASP A 84 -12.34 -30.16 8.85
C ASP A 84 -12.59 -29.03 9.87
N ARG A 85 -12.71 -29.41 11.14
CA ARG A 85 -12.85 -28.48 12.27
C ARG A 85 -11.53 -27.72 12.46
N LYS A 86 -11.27 -26.70 11.62
CA LYS A 86 -10.18 -25.74 11.82
C LYS A 86 -10.32 -25.14 13.22
N ARG A 87 -9.48 -25.62 14.14
CA ARG A 87 -9.39 -25.12 15.50
C ARG A 87 -9.00 -23.65 15.39
N LEU A 88 -9.86 -22.75 15.88
CA LEU A 88 -9.54 -21.33 15.94
C LEU A 88 -8.18 -21.13 16.62
N PRO A 89 -7.40 -20.11 16.23
CA PRO A 89 -6.18 -19.77 16.94
C PRO A 89 -6.48 -19.48 18.43
N PRO A 90 -5.47 -19.52 19.31
CA PRO A 90 -5.62 -19.13 20.70
C PRO A 90 -6.25 -17.72 20.82
N PRO A 91 -7.24 -17.49 21.72
CA PRO A 91 -7.90 -16.20 21.91
C PRO A 91 -6.97 -15.00 22.01
N GLU A 92 -5.81 -15.19 22.63
CA GLU A 92 -4.78 -14.18 22.85
C GLU A 92 -4.26 -13.57 21.54
N GLN A 93 -4.32 -14.30 20.42
CA GLN A 93 -3.80 -13.87 19.11
C GLN A 93 -4.81 -13.09 18.25
N TYR A 94 -6.08 -13.05 18.65
CA TYR A 94 -7.13 -12.39 17.85
C TYR A 94 -8.15 -11.60 18.68
N GLN A 95 -8.26 -11.78 19.99
CA GLN A 95 -9.24 -11.05 20.78
C GLN A 95 -8.67 -9.71 21.25
N HIS A 96 -9.23 -8.62 20.74
CA HIS A 96 -8.88 -7.26 21.16
C HIS A 96 -10.06 -6.32 20.91
N PRO A 97 -10.36 -5.34 21.80
CA PRO A 97 -11.47 -4.40 21.61
C PRO A 97 -11.27 -3.48 20.39
N ASP A 98 -10.03 -3.13 20.08
CA ASP A 98 -9.70 -2.38 18.86
C ASP A 98 -9.94 -3.24 17.59
N PRO A 99 -10.72 -2.76 16.62
CA PRO A 99 -11.14 -3.55 15.46
C PRO A 99 -10.01 -3.81 14.45
N LEU A 100 -8.97 -2.99 14.42
CA LEU A 100 -7.83 -3.17 13.52
C LEU A 100 -6.85 -4.18 14.12
N LEU A 101 -6.50 -4.06 15.40
CA LEU A 101 -5.52 -4.94 16.04
C LEU A 101 -5.94 -6.41 16.07
N ARG A 102 -7.23 -6.72 16.30
CA ARG A 102 -7.75 -8.10 16.26
C ARG A 102 -7.61 -8.81 14.91
N ARG A 103 -7.46 -8.04 13.83
CA ARG A 103 -7.29 -8.53 12.46
C ARG A 103 -5.83 -8.71 12.07
N LEU A 104 -4.89 -8.43 12.96
CA LEU A 104 -3.48 -8.71 12.75
C LEU A 104 -3.12 -10.07 13.34
N ARG A 105 -2.17 -10.76 12.72
CA ARG A 105 -1.45 -11.87 13.36
C ARG A 105 -0.02 -11.40 13.55
N LEU A 106 0.34 -11.22 14.81
CA LEU A 106 1.56 -10.55 15.22
C LEU A 106 2.49 -11.55 15.92
N VAL A 107 3.77 -11.44 15.60
CA VAL A 107 4.86 -12.21 16.23
C VAL A 107 5.96 -11.26 16.72
N ASP A 108 6.72 -11.72 17.71
CA ASP A 108 7.93 -11.04 18.16
C ASP A 108 9.13 -11.31 17.21
N ALA A 109 10.30 -10.76 17.58
CA ALA A 109 11.55 -10.94 16.83
C ALA A 109 12.04 -12.41 16.73
N TYR A 110 11.47 -13.33 17.53
CA TYR A 110 11.76 -14.76 17.53
C TYR A 110 10.68 -15.58 16.79
N GLY A 111 9.62 -14.94 16.30
CA GLY A 111 8.48 -15.60 15.65
C GLY A 111 7.42 -16.14 16.62
N VAL A 112 7.50 -15.79 17.92
CA VAL A 112 6.53 -16.23 18.92
C VAL A 112 5.26 -15.38 18.82
N PRO A 113 4.04 -15.99 18.78
CA PRO A 113 2.79 -15.24 18.73
C PRO A 113 2.62 -14.27 19.89
N VAL A 114 2.16 -13.06 19.57
CA VAL A 114 1.93 -11.97 20.51
C VAL A 114 0.52 -12.04 21.10
N ASP A 115 0.41 -12.03 22.43
CA ASP A 115 -0.86 -11.76 23.13
C ASP A 115 -1.23 -10.28 22.91
N LEU A 116 -2.32 -10.04 22.19
CA LEU A 116 -2.77 -8.70 21.83
C LEU A 116 -3.19 -7.90 23.07
N ARG A 117 -4.01 -8.48 23.96
CA ARG A 117 -4.54 -7.77 25.14
C ARG A 117 -3.43 -7.40 26.11
N LYS A 118 -2.43 -8.26 26.28
CA LYS A 118 -1.27 -7.99 27.15
C LYS A 118 -0.29 -7.01 26.54
N THR A 119 -0.02 -7.10 25.24
CA THR A 119 1.01 -6.28 24.57
C THR A 119 0.58 -4.84 24.34
N PHE A 120 -0.71 -4.62 24.04
CA PHE A 120 -1.27 -3.30 23.75
C PHE A 120 -2.04 -2.66 24.92
N ARG A 121 -2.02 -3.27 26.11
CA ARG A 121 -2.79 -2.86 27.30
C ARG A 121 -2.68 -1.36 27.60
N ASP A 122 -1.45 -0.84 27.62
CA ASP A 122 -1.12 0.53 28.00
C ASP A 122 -0.67 1.35 26.77
N THR A 123 -0.93 0.84 25.56
CA THR A 123 -0.54 1.49 24.30
C THR A 123 -1.59 2.50 23.88
N LYS A 124 -1.14 3.73 23.59
CA LYS A 124 -1.98 4.81 23.05
C LYS A 124 -1.88 4.86 21.52
N VAL A 125 -0.66 4.67 21.01
CA VAL A 125 -0.31 4.92 19.61
C VAL A 125 0.41 3.72 19.00
N VAL A 126 -0.04 3.31 17.82
CA VAL A 126 0.55 2.24 17.02
C VAL A 126 1.14 2.82 15.74
N GLY A 127 2.42 2.54 15.49
CA GLY A 127 3.11 2.88 14.26
C GLY A 127 3.13 1.70 13.29
N PHE A 128 2.39 1.77 12.18
CA PHE A 128 2.52 0.78 11.11
C PHE A 128 3.71 1.14 10.23
N TYR A 129 4.79 0.37 10.37
CA TYR A 129 6.05 0.60 9.68
C TYR A 129 6.19 -0.36 8.49
N PHE A 130 5.87 0.16 7.31
CA PHE A 130 6.02 -0.54 6.04
C PHE A 130 7.45 -0.37 5.53
N ALA A 131 8.18 -1.47 5.40
CA ALA A 131 9.59 -1.44 5.02
C ALA A 131 10.05 -2.72 4.33
N SER A 132 11.17 -2.60 3.62
CA SER A 132 11.83 -3.71 2.92
C SER A 132 13.32 -3.61 3.12
N GLN A 133 13.98 -4.72 3.46
CA GLN A 133 15.44 -4.75 3.62
C GLN A 133 16.19 -4.70 2.29
N TRP A 134 15.57 -5.14 1.18
CA TRP A 134 16.16 -5.02 -0.14
C TRP A 134 16.24 -3.57 -0.66
N ALA A 135 15.45 -2.64 -0.10
CA ALA A 135 15.22 -1.30 -0.65
C ALA A 135 16.39 -0.30 -0.52
N GLY A 136 17.54 -0.71 0.02
CA GLY A 136 18.75 0.12 0.11
C GLY A 136 18.68 1.23 1.17
N GLN A 137 19.52 2.27 1.02
CA GLN A 137 19.45 3.48 1.87
C GLN A 137 18.26 4.36 1.46
N PRO A 138 17.57 5.04 2.40
CA PRO A 138 18.00 5.45 3.74
C PRO A 138 17.50 4.55 4.89
N LEU A 139 17.21 3.27 4.65
CA LEU A 139 16.54 2.38 5.62
C LEU A 139 17.16 2.34 7.02
N LYS A 140 18.48 2.48 7.15
CA LYS A 140 19.18 2.50 8.45
C LYS A 140 18.75 3.67 9.34
N GLU A 141 18.51 4.84 8.75
CA GLU A 141 18.08 6.05 9.49
C GLU A 141 16.65 5.90 9.99
N TYR A 142 15.76 5.35 9.16
CA TYR A 142 14.38 5.02 9.52
C TYR A 142 14.34 4.01 10.66
N HIS A 143 15.12 2.93 10.57
CA HIS A 143 15.25 1.95 11.64
C HIS A 143 15.70 2.57 12.96
N GLN A 144 16.72 3.43 12.92
CA GLN A 144 17.25 4.08 14.11
C GLN A 144 16.21 5.00 14.74
N ALA A 145 15.62 5.91 13.96
CA ALA A 145 14.63 6.87 14.44
C ALA A 145 13.38 6.19 15.05
N ILE A 146 12.88 5.12 14.44
CA ILE A 146 11.73 4.36 14.97
C ILE A 146 12.12 3.57 16.22
N SER A 147 13.33 2.98 16.25
CA SER A 147 13.82 2.25 17.44
C SER A 147 13.99 3.19 18.64
N ASP A 148 14.59 4.35 18.43
CA ASP A 148 14.79 5.36 19.46
C ASP A 148 13.46 5.94 19.97
N PHE A 149 12.45 6.07 19.10
CA PHE A 149 11.10 6.48 19.49
C PHE A 149 10.39 5.40 20.32
N CYS A 150 10.54 4.11 19.98
CA CYS A 150 10.05 3.00 20.80
C CYS A 150 10.71 2.95 22.18
N HIS A 151 12.00 3.28 22.28
CA HIS A 151 12.72 3.34 23.55
C HIS A 151 12.37 4.60 24.39
N GLN A 152 12.01 5.72 23.75
CA GLN A 152 11.53 6.94 24.42
C GLN A 152 10.12 6.78 25.00
N HIS A 153 9.26 6.00 24.35
CA HIS A 153 7.85 5.79 24.72
C HIS A 153 7.54 4.30 24.96
N PRO A 154 8.22 3.65 25.92
CA PRO A 154 8.02 2.24 26.19
C PRO A 154 6.58 1.99 26.66
N HIS A 155 5.98 0.90 26.20
CA HIS A 155 4.57 0.51 26.42
C HIS A 155 3.54 1.41 25.73
N GLU A 156 3.69 2.74 25.79
CA GLU A 156 2.73 3.70 25.21
C GLU A 156 2.75 3.75 23.68
N PHE A 157 3.93 3.60 23.05
CA PHE A 157 4.09 3.48 21.60
C PHE A 157 4.46 2.04 21.22
N LYS A 158 3.83 1.51 20.17
CA LYS A 158 4.18 0.21 19.58
C LYS A 158 4.34 0.33 18.07
N ALA A 159 5.53 0.06 17.57
CA ALA A 159 5.74 -0.13 16.14
C ALA A 159 5.39 -1.58 15.73
N ILE A 160 4.63 -1.71 14.64
CA ILE A 160 4.31 -2.97 13.96
C ILE A 160 5.02 -2.94 12.61
N TYR A 161 5.99 -3.84 12.41
CA TYR A 161 6.71 -4.01 11.16
C TYR A 161 5.87 -4.79 10.15
N VAL A 162 5.64 -4.18 8.99
CA VAL A 162 4.89 -4.76 7.87
C VAL A 162 5.86 -4.89 6.70
N SER A 163 6.48 -6.06 6.58
CA SER A 163 7.44 -6.32 5.50
C SER A 163 6.77 -6.37 4.14
N VAL A 164 7.31 -5.59 3.20
CA VAL A 164 7.00 -5.67 1.77
C VAL A 164 8.10 -6.42 0.99
N ASP A 165 8.94 -7.19 1.69
CA ASP A 165 9.96 -8.04 1.08
C ASP A 165 9.33 -9.22 0.34
N VAL A 166 10.02 -9.71 -0.67
CA VAL A 166 9.65 -10.94 -1.41
C VAL A 166 10.26 -12.20 -0.79
N ASP A 167 11.42 -12.09 -0.12
CA ASP A 167 12.10 -13.22 0.52
C ASP A 167 12.01 -13.19 2.04
N GLU A 168 11.81 -14.36 2.65
CA GLU A 168 11.72 -14.51 4.11
C GLU A 168 13.04 -14.13 4.81
N GLN A 169 14.19 -14.27 4.13
CA GLN A 169 15.50 -13.89 4.67
C GLN A 169 15.59 -12.39 4.94
N TRP A 170 15.05 -11.56 4.03
CA TRP A 170 14.97 -10.11 4.20
C TRP A 170 13.97 -9.72 5.29
N TYR A 171 12.81 -10.38 5.36
CA TYR A 171 11.89 -10.23 6.49
C TYR A 171 12.58 -10.52 7.84
N LYS A 172 13.28 -11.66 7.96
CA LYS A 172 14.03 -12.06 9.17
C LYS A 172 15.10 -11.03 9.54
N ALA A 173 15.83 -10.50 8.57
CA ALA A 173 16.81 -9.43 8.81
C ALA A 173 16.16 -8.11 9.29
N GLY A 174 14.93 -7.83 8.86
CA GLY A 174 14.17 -6.63 9.25
C GLY A 174 13.53 -6.67 10.63
N VAL A 175 13.33 -7.86 11.21
CA VAL A 175 12.76 -8.04 12.56
C VAL A 175 13.80 -8.42 13.61
N LYS A 176 14.92 -9.01 13.21
CA LYS A 176 15.97 -9.48 14.13
C LYS A 176 16.56 -8.32 14.94
N ASP A 177 16.58 -8.50 16.26
CA ASP A 177 17.15 -7.57 17.25
C ASP A 177 16.55 -6.16 17.14
N LYS A 178 15.23 -6.06 16.89
CA LYS A 178 14.46 -4.81 16.80
C LYS A 178 13.42 -4.68 17.92
N PRO A 179 13.09 -3.45 18.35
CA PRO A 179 12.10 -3.21 19.41
C PRO A 179 10.64 -3.29 18.93
N TRP A 180 10.41 -3.55 17.64
CA TRP A 180 9.08 -3.73 17.05
C TRP A 180 8.69 -5.21 16.97
N ILE A 181 7.38 -5.43 17.04
CA ILE A 181 6.75 -6.70 16.65
C ILE A 181 6.42 -6.66 15.15
N SER A 182 6.20 -7.80 14.52
CA SER A 182 5.90 -7.87 13.07
C SER A 182 4.61 -8.60 12.77
N MET A 183 4.01 -8.29 11.62
CA MET A 183 3.02 -9.18 11.01
C MET A 183 3.70 -10.47 10.55
N VAL A 184 3.01 -11.60 10.71
CA VAL A 184 3.50 -12.92 10.28
C VAL A 184 3.81 -12.96 8.78
N TRP A 185 4.88 -13.68 8.42
CA TRP A 185 5.31 -13.86 7.04
C TRP A 185 4.39 -14.82 6.24
N ASN A 186 3.94 -15.90 6.86
CA ASN A 186 3.10 -16.93 6.22
C ASN A 186 1.61 -16.53 6.20
N ASP A 187 1.33 -15.37 5.62
CA ASP A 187 0.01 -14.73 5.52
C ASP A 187 -0.60 -14.80 4.11
N GLY A 188 0.00 -15.60 3.23
CA GLY A 188 -0.36 -15.71 1.82
C GLY A 188 0.15 -14.57 0.92
N SER A 189 0.72 -13.48 1.46
CA SER A 189 1.21 -12.35 0.65
C SER A 189 2.41 -12.71 -0.24
N SER A 190 3.27 -13.62 0.23
CA SER A 190 4.50 -14.03 -0.48
C SER A 190 4.32 -15.25 -1.40
N MET A 191 3.08 -15.67 -1.65
CA MET A 191 2.77 -16.81 -2.53
C MET A 191 2.74 -16.38 -4.01
N PRO A 192 3.36 -17.12 -4.95
CA PRO A 192 3.22 -16.84 -6.38
C PRO A 192 1.75 -16.81 -6.80
N ALA A 193 1.37 -15.87 -7.67
CA ALA A 193 -0.03 -15.66 -8.06
C ALA A 193 -0.70 -16.93 -8.62
N GLU A 194 0.03 -17.78 -9.35
CA GLU A 194 -0.46 -19.06 -9.88
C GLU A 194 -0.73 -20.12 -8.79
N ARG A 195 -0.19 -19.96 -7.57
CA ARG A 195 -0.50 -20.78 -6.39
C ARG A 195 -1.64 -20.21 -5.54
N ALA A 196 -1.99 -18.93 -5.67
CA ALA A 196 -2.98 -18.27 -4.81
C ALA A 196 -4.43 -18.80 -5.03
N ASP A 197 -4.75 -19.27 -6.24
CA ASP A 197 -6.10 -19.77 -6.58
C ASP A 197 -6.45 -21.15 -5.99
N ARG A 198 -5.51 -21.86 -5.35
CA ARG A 198 -5.70 -23.25 -4.91
C ARG A 198 -5.94 -23.42 -3.40
N THR A 199 -7.15 -23.07 -2.97
CA THR A 199 -7.77 -23.67 -1.77
C THR A 199 -8.65 -24.88 -2.09
N ALA A 200 -8.81 -25.23 -3.37
CA ALA A 200 -9.16 -26.59 -3.77
C ALA A 200 -7.92 -27.48 -3.56
N ALA A 201 -8.05 -28.51 -2.74
CA ALA A 201 -6.98 -29.48 -2.51
C ALA A 201 -6.52 -30.10 -3.85
N PRO A 202 -5.21 -30.26 -4.08
CA PRO A 202 -4.72 -31.01 -5.24
C PRO A 202 -4.97 -32.50 -5.02
N THR A 203 -6.17 -32.97 -5.39
CA THR A 203 -6.37 -34.40 -5.74
C THR A 203 -5.75 -34.66 -7.12
N SER A 204 -4.43 -34.54 -7.19
CA SER A 204 -3.62 -35.14 -8.23
C SER A 204 -3.50 -36.64 -7.91
N PRO A 205 -3.74 -37.56 -8.86
CA PRO A 205 -3.62 -39.00 -8.60
C PRO A 205 -2.15 -39.48 -8.54
N ASP A 206 -1.20 -38.71 -9.11
CA ASP A 206 0.23 -38.95 -8.99
C ASP A 206 0.84 -38.15 -7.83
N GLY A 207 1.54 -38.85 -6.95
CA GLY A 207 1.87 -38.43 -5.58
C GLY A 207 3.14 -37.60 -5.39
N ASP A 208 3.49 -36.69 -6.31
CA ASP A 208 4.45 -35.63 -6.02
C ASP A 208 3.69 -34.36 -5.56
N LEU A 209 3.34 -34.36 -4.27
CA LEU A 209 2.76 -33.21 -3.59
C LEU A 209 3.86 -32.19 -3.29
N ASP A 210 3.99 -31.21 -4.18
CA ASP A 210 4.59 -29.90 -3.90
C ASP A 210 3.87 -29.31 -2.66
N GLU A 211 4.48 -29.47 -1.47
CA GLU A 211 3.88 -29.13 -0.19
C GLU A 211 3.59 -27.62 -0.14
N LEU A 212 2.32 -27.25 -0.29
CA LEU A 212 1.91 -25.84 -0.30
C LEU A 212 2.32 -25.18 1.03
N PRO A 213 3.04 -24.04 1.01
CA PRO A 213 3.46 -23.35 2.21
C PRO A 213 2.32 -23.16 3.20
N CYS A 214 2.49 -23.77 4.38
CA CYS A 214 1.49 -23.76 5.44
C CYS A 214 1.25 -22.33 5.93
N LEU A 215 0.02 -21.84 5.74
CA LEU A 215 -0.41 -20.54 6.27
C LEU A 215 -0.32 -20.55 7.79
N TYR A 216 -0.01 -19.40 8.38
CA TYR A 216 0.09 -19.26 9.83
C TYR A 216 -1.22 -19.71 10.50
N ASN A 217 -1.11 -20.62 11.48
CA ASN A 217 -2.24 -21.30 12.13
C ASN A 217 -3.24 -22.03 11.19
N ASN A 218 -2.91 -22.24 9.91
CA ASN A 218 -3.85 -22.63 8.84
C ASN A 218 -5.05 -21.66 8.66
N GLU A 219 -4.90 -20.40 9.09
CA GLU A 219 -5.90 -19.34 8.92
C GLU A 219 -5.97 -18.88 7.45
N ASP A 220 -7.17 -18.49 7.00
CA ASP A 220 -7.40 -17.95 5.66
C ASP A 220 -7.30 -16.42 5.72
N PHE A 221 -6.19 -15.83 5.28
CA PHE A 221 -5.96 -14.38 5.36
C PHE A 221 -6.65 -13.63 4.22
N LEU A 222 -7.26 -12.49 4.53
CA LEU A 222 -7.84 -11.58 3.55
C LEU A 222 -6.73 -10.95 2.71
N LEU A 223 -6.81 -11.07 1.38
CA LEU A 223 -5.83 -10.53 0.42
C LEU A 223 -6.28 -9.18 -0.18
N ALA A 224 -5.37 -8.45 -0.83
CA ALA A 224 -5.58 -7.06 -1.28
C ALA A 224 -6.76 -6.86 -2.26
N ASN A 225 -7.09 -7.87 -3.07
CA ASN A 225 -8.18 -7.81 -4.05
C ASN A 225 -9.50 -8.44 -3.54
N GLU A 226 -9.53 -8.93 -2.30
CA GLU A 226 -10.70 -9.58 -1.72
C GLU A 226 -11.59 -8.59 -0.95
N GLN A 227 -12.90 -8.80 -1.01
CA GLN A 227 -13.86 -7.96 -0.32
C GLN A 227 -13.95 -8.32 1.18
N ASP A 228 -13.78 -7.31 2.03
CA ASP A 228 -13.88 -7.42 3.48
C ASP A 228 -15.35 -7.51 3.95
N ILE A 229 -15.94 -8.71 3.88
CA ILE A 229 -17.34 -8.93 4.30
C ILE A 229 -17.54 -8.89 5.83
N ASP A 230 -16.46 -9.05 6.59
CA ASP A 230 -16.48 -9.07 8.05
C ASP A 230 -16.25 -7.65 8.66
N GLU A 231 -16.05 -6.61 7.82
CA GLU A 231 -15.79 -5.22 8.26
C GLU A 231 -16.93 -4.64 9.11
N SER A 232 -18.18 -4.90 8.72
CA SER A 232 -19.37 -4.45 9.47
C SER A 232 -19.41 -5.07 10.87
N LEU A 233 -19.09 -6.35 10.99
CA LEU A 233 -19.00 -7.06 12.26
C LEU A 233 -17.90 -6.47 13.16
N SER A 234 -16.78 -6.05 12.55
CA SER A 234 -15.66 -5.42 13.26
C SER A 234 -16.03 -4.11 13.97
N HIS A 235 -17.01 -3.36 13.46
CA HIS A 235 -17.50 -2.12 14.08
C HIS A 235 -18.64 -2.33 15.07
N THR A 236 -19.39 -3.44 14.97
CA THR A 236 -20.51 -3.73 15.88
C THR A 236 -20.10 -4.50 17.13
N ASP A 237 -19.13 -5.41 17.04
CA ASP A 237 -18.62 -6.13 18.22
C ASP A 237 -17.64 -5.24 19.01
N LYS A 238 -18.09 -4.78 20.18
CA LYS A 238 -17.28 -4.01 21.14
C LYS A 238 -16.58 -4.85 22.22
N SER A 239 -16.91 -6.14 22.41
CA SER A 239 -16.17 -6.98 23.38
C SER A 239 -14.83 -7.42 22.81
N GLY A 240 -14.72 -7.46 21.47
CA GLY A 240 -13.52 -7.86 20.76
C GLY A 240 -13.30 -9.37 20.83
N GLU A 241 -14.37 -10.14 21.04
CA GLU A 241 -14.34 -11.60 21.19
C GLU A 241 -14.67 -12.32 19.89
N ALA A 242 -15.37 -11.68 18.95
CA ALA A 242 -15.69 -12.26 17.66
C ALA A 242 -14.42 -12.47 16.83
N TYR A 243 -14.22 -13.72 16.38
CA TYR A 243 -13.18 -14.04 15.40
C TYR A 243 -13.52 -13.41 14.05
N LEU A 244 -12.57 -12.66 13.49
CA LEU A 244 -12.64 -12.04 12.17
C LEU A 244 -11.50 -12.56 11.31
N ARG A 245 -11.71 -12.62 10.00
CA ARG A 245 -10.65 -12.97 9.04
C ARG A 245 -9.45 -12.01 9.21
N PRO A 246 -8.21 -12.51 9.41
CA PRO A 246 -7.05 -11.65 9.57
C PRO A 246 -6.66 -10.99 8.23
N PHE A 247 -6.08 -9.80 8.30
CA PHE A 247 -5.48 -9.11 7.17
C PHE A 247 -4.08 -9.67 6.87
N SER A 248 -3.81 -9.95 5.60
CA SER A 248 -2.43 -10.13 5.15
C SER A 248 -1.69 -8.78 5.08
N ARG A 249 -0.36 -8.81 5.05
CA ARG A 249 0.52 -7.64 4.87
C ARG A 249 0.18 -6.89 3.59
N VAL A 250 -0.07 -7.60 2.47
CA VAL A 250 -0.46 -6.97 1.20
C VAL A 250 -1.86 -6.36 1.27
N HIS A 251 -2.82 -6.99 1.99
CA HIS A 251 -4.13 -6.38 2.21
C HIS A 251 -4.03 -5.14 3.08
N LEU A 252 -3.27 -5.17 4.18
CA LEU A 252 -3.08 -3.99 5.03
C LEU A 252 -2.42 -2.85 4.24
N ALA A 253 -1.37 -3.13 3.45
CA ALA A 253 -0.75 -2.14 2.58
C ALA A 253 -1.73 -1.53 1.57
N ALA A 254 -2.59 -2.34 0.94
CA ALA A 254 -3.63 -1.86 0.02
C ALA A 254 -4.71 -1.04 0.74
N LYS A 255 -5.23 -1.53 1.88
CA LYS A 255 -6.23 -0.83 2.72
C LYS A 255 -5.71 0.50 3.24
N LEU A 256 -4.41 0.59 3.51
CA LEU A 256 -3.71 1.80 3.95
C LEU A 256 -3.14 2.66 2.79
N ASN A 257 -3.43 2.32 1.53
CA ASN A 257 -2.95 3.02 0.32
C ASN A 257 -1.42 3.26 0.29
N ILE A 258 -0.64 2.28 0.75
CA ILE A 258 0.83 2.36 0.79
C ILE A 258 1.40 2.20 -0.61
N ILE A 259 1.89 3.30 -1.17
CA ILE A 259 2.46 3.37 -2.53
C ILE A 259 3.96 3.08 -2.59
N ALA A 260 4.67 3.16 -1.47
CA ALA A 260 6.13 3.02 -1.40
C ALA A 260 6.59 2.63 0.01
N ALA A 261 7.79 2.09 0.10
CA ALA A 261 8.50 1.81 1.35
C ALA A 261 9.90 2.45 1.31
N PRO A 262 10.47 2.91 2.44
CA PRO A 262 9.88 2.88 3.78
C PRO A 262 8.78 3.93 4.00
N THR A 263 7.68 3.55 4.65
CA THR A 263 6.58 4.43 5.06
C THR A 263 6.16 4.10 6.50
N LEU A 264 5.93 5.14 7.31
CA LEU A 264 5.37 5.00 8.66
C LEU A 264 3.99 5.67 8.71
N CYS A 265 2.97 4.93 9.13
CA CYS A 265 1.63 5.44 9.41
C CYS A 265 1.35 5.36 10.92
N ILE A 266 0.52 6.27 11.43
CA ILE A 266 0.23 6.41 12.87
C ILE A 266 -1.26 6.17 13.10
N TYR A 267 -1.56 5.25 14.01
CA TYR A 267 -2.89 4.90 14.46
C TYR A 267 -3.02 5.19 15.96
N HIS A 268 -4.13 5.81 16.36
CA HIS A 268 -4.40 6.12 17.76
C HIS A 268 -5.54 5.24 18.29
N ILE A 269 -5.19 4.30 19.17
CA ILE A 269 -6.04 3.19 19.62
C ILE A 269 -7.33 3.72 20.24
N GLU A 270 -7.24 4.65 21.20
CA GLU A 270 -8.42 5.14 21.95
C GLU A 270 -9.48 5.78 21.03
N SER A 271 -9.03 6.44 19.96
CA SER A 271 -9.92 7.08 18.98
C SER A 271 -10.34 6.18 17.82
N GLY A 272 -9.66 5.05 17.62
CA GLY A 272 -9.83 4.16 16.47
C GLY A 272 -9.47 4.79 15.12
N LYS A 273 -8.57 5.78 15.05
CA LYS A 273 -8.30 6.60 13.85
C LYS A 273 -6.84 6.59 13.42
N MET A 274 -6.62 6.64 12.10
CA MET A 274 -5.33 6.97 11.50
C MET A 274 -5.07 8.48 11.62
N LEU A 275 -4.00 8.87 12.31
CA LEU A 275 -3.59 10.27 12.50
C LEU A 275 -2.70 10.77 11.35
N GLU A 276 -1.81 9.91 10.87
CA GLU A 276 -0.85 10.22 9.79
C GLU A 276 -0.61 9.01 8.90
N TRP A 277 -0.44 9.25 7.61
CA TRP A 277 -0.26 8.23 6.58
C TRP A 277 1.19 8.14 6.05
N ASN A 278 1.97 9.20 6.20
CA ASN A 278 3.36 9.27 5.74
C ASN A 278 4.14 10.21 6.67
N VAL A 279 4.55 9.66 7.82
CA VAL A 279 5.35 10.40 8.81
C VAL A 279 6.72 10.71 8.23
N ARG A 280 7.06 11.99 8.16
CA ARG A 280 8.41 12.44 7.82
C ARG A 280 9.34 12.15 8.99
N MET A 281 10.47 11.45 8.76
CA MET A 281 11.44 11.10 9.82
C MET A 281 11.94 12.29 10.66
N GLY A 282 11.96 13.50 10.09
CA GLY A 282 12.25 14.73 10.84
C GLY A 282 11.32 15.02 12.02
N ARG A 283 10.12 14.41 12.10
CA ARG A 283 9.22 14.46 13.28
C ARG A 283 9.73 13.58 14.42
N LEU A 284 10.30 12.41 14.12
CA LEU A 284 10.88 11.48 15.10
C LEU A 284 12.24 11.94 15.67
N SER A 285 12.89 12.93 15.03
CA SER A 285 14.16 13.47 15.51
C SER A 285 14.05 14.14 16.89
N THR A 286 15.11 14.07 17.69
CA THR A 286 15.14 14.41 19.13
C THR A 286 14.59 15.80 19.49
N HIS A 287 14.67 16.78 18.59
CA HIS A 287 14.15 18.14 18.83
C HIS A 287 12.63 18.27 18.64
N ARG A 288 11.98 17.31 17.96
CA ARG A 288 10.53 17.30 17.69
C ARG A 288 9.81 16.05 18.17
N SER A 289 10.51 15.01 18.63
CA SER A 289 9.88 13.77 19.11
C SER A 289 8.87 14.04 20.21
N LYS A 290 9.18 14.93 21.17
CA LYS A 290 8.29 15.30 22.28
C LYS A 290 6.98 15.97 21.85
N ASP A 291 7.04 17.00 21.00
CA ASP A 291 5.85 17.69 20.45
C ASP A 291 5.01 16.75 19.57
N THR A 292 5.69 15.91 18.78
CA THR A 292 5.05 14.89 17.94
C THR A 292 4.33 13.86 18.81
N TRP A 293 4.95 13.40 19.89
CA TRP A 293 4.35 12.47 20.85
C TRP A 293 3.15 13.07 21.59
N GLU A 294 3.27 14.31 22.07
CA GLU A 294 2.18 15.01 22.76
C GLU A 294 0.93 15.09 21.87
N LYS A 295 1.09 15.44 20.59
CA LYS A 295 -0.02 15.43 19.62
C LYS A 295 -0.58 14.03 19.38
N TRP A 296 0.26 13.06 19.04
CA TRP A 296 -0.21 11.70 18.72
C TRP A 296 -0.88 11.00 19.92
N SER A 297 -0.37 11.19 21.13
CA SER A 297 -0.93 10.63 22.36
C SER A 297 -2.23 11.30 22.82
N ASN A 298 -2.52 12.52 22.33
CA ASN A 298 -3.82 13.19 22.46
C ASN A 298 -4.79 12.87 21.29
N GLY A 299 -4.38 12.02 20.33
CA GLY A 299 -5.17 11.73 19.13
C GLY A 299 -5.18 12.84 18.07
N GLU A 300 -4.20 13.75 18.11
CA GLU A 300 -4.03 14.84 17.14
C GLU A 300 -2.94 14.52 16.10
N SER A 301 -3.13 14.98 14.87
CA SER A 301 -2.14 14.81 13.81
C SER A 301 -1.01 15.85 13.95
N ALA A 302 0.23 15.39 14.06
CA ALA A 302 1.42 16.25 14.03
C ALA A 302 1.73 16.76 12.61
N SER A 303 0.96 16.36 11.59
CA SER A 303 1.02 16.99 10.26
C SER A 303 0.37 18.37 10.20
N SER A 304 -0.35 18.78 11.26
CA SER A 304 -0.88 20.15 11.36
C SER A 304 0.28 21.16 11.34
N PHE A 305 0.42 21.86 10.22
CA PHE A 305 1.41 22.93 10.08
C PHE A 305 0.91 24.09 10.94
N SER A 306 1.38 24.16 12.19
CA SER A 306 1.02 25.25 13.09
C SER A 306 1.38 26.57 12.42
N VAL A 307 0.53 27.58 12.57
CA VAL A 307 0.84 28.94 12.09
C VAL A 307 2.17 29.39 12.72
N GLY A 308 2.46 28.99 13.96
CA GLY A 308 3.77 29.19 14.60
C GLY A 308 4.96 28.57 13.86
N ASP A 309 4.83 27.33 13.37
CA ASP A 309 5.87 26.67 12.57
C ASP A 309 6.14 27.45 11.26
N ALA A 310 5.09 27.97 10.63
CA ALA A 310 5.20 28.77 9.42
C ALA A 310 5.91 30.11 9.66
N PHE A 311 5.53 30.82 10.73
CA PHE A 311 6.18 32.06 11.16
C PHE A 311 7.65 31.83 11.56
N ALA A 312 7.97 30.72 12.22
CA ALA A 312 9.34 30.37 12.59
C ALA A 312 10.22 30.06 11.36
N LEU A 313 9.67 29.41 10.33
CA LEU A 313 10.41 29.03 9.13
C LEU A 313 10.66 30.22 8.17
N ALA A 314 9.73 31.19 8.12
CA ALA A 314 9.77 32.30 7.16
C ALA A 314 9.28 33.64 7.76
N PRO A 315 9.87 34.15 8.86
CA PRO A 315 9.34 35.31 9.60
C PRO A 315 9.27 36.58 8.74
N TYR A 316 10.24 36.78 7.86
CA TYR A 316 10.25 37.90 6.91
C TYR A 316 9.11 37.82 5.88
N THR A 317 8.81 36.63 5.35
CA THR A 317 7.72 36.44 4.37
C THR A 317 6.36 36.79 4.97
N PHE A 318 6.12 36.35 6.21
CA PHE A 318 4.91 36.74 6.95
C PHE A 318 4.89 38.24 7.28
N SER A 319 6.01 38.82 7.70
CA SER A 319 6.10 40.26 7.99
C SER A 319 5.82 41.12 6.75
N VAL A 320 6.39 40.75 5.59
CA VAL A 320 6.14 41.40 4.30
C VAL A 320 4.69 41.19 3.86
N GLY A 321 4.12 40.00 4.05
CA GLY A 321 2.71 39.73 3.78
C GLY A 321 1.75 40.59 4.62
N ILE A 322 2.02 40.74 5.92
CA ILE A 322 1.25 41.62 6.81
C ILE A 322 1.40 43.08 6.39
N LEU A 323 2.61 43.55 6.09
CA LEU A 323 2.83 44.92 5.58
C LEU A 323 2.11 45.16 4.24
N ALA A 324 2.10 44.18 3.33
CA ALA A 324 1.37 44.28 2.07
C ALA A 324 -0.14 44.33 2.27
N ILE A 325 -0.70 43.56 3.21
CA ILE A 325 -2.13 43.61 3.58
C ILE A 325 -2.47 44.96 4.22
N LEU A 326 -1.66 45.45 5.16
CA LEU A 326 -1.85 46.76 5.80
C LEU A 326 -1.77 47.89 4.77
N TYR A 327 -0.81 47.83 3.84
CA TYR A 327 -0.69 48.78 2.73
C TYR A 327 -1.91 48.73 1.80
N PHE A 328 -2.38 47.54 1.43
CA PHE A 328 -3.58 47.37 0.61
C PHE A 328 -4.83 47.94 1.29
N VAL A 329 -5.02 47.68 2.58
CA VAL A 329 -6.11 48.26 3.39
C VAL A 329 -5.97 49.78 3.45
N PHE A 330 -4.77 50.30 3.70
CA PHE A 330 -4.51 51.75 3.73
C PHE A 330 -4.87 52.42 2.40
N VAL A 331 -4.38 51.92 1.27
CA VAL A 331 -4.71 52.46 -0.06
C VAL A 331 -6.21 52.40 -0.35
N LYS A 332 -6.89 51.32 0.07
CA LYS A 332 -8.35 51.18 -0.11
C LYS A 332 -9.17 52.22 0.66
N PHE A 333 -8.70 52.68 1.81
CA PHE A 333 -9.39 53.68 2.63
C PHE A 333 -8.91 55.12 2.38
N ALA A 334 -7.62 55.32 2.08
CA ALA A 334 -7.02 56.65 1.90
C ALA A 334 -7.12 57.19 0.47
N GLY A 335 -7.42 56.35 -0.53
CA GLY A 335 -7.55 56.74 -1.94
C GLY A 335 -6.40 56.25 -2.82
N GLU A 336 -6.64 56.19 -4.14
CA GLU A 336 -5.66 55.68 -5.11
C GLU A 336 -4.40 56.57 -5.21
N GLU A 337 -4.46 57.84 -4.81
CA GLU A 337 -3.30 58.73 -4.79
C GLU A 337 -2.14 58.20 -3.93
N TYR A 338 -2.42 57.40 -2.90
CA TYR A 338 -1.42 56.74 -2.04
C TYR A 338 -0.89 55.41 -2.60
N ASN A 339 -1.33 54.98 -3.79
CA ASN A 339 -0.83 53.79 -4.46
C ASN A 339 0.55 54.04 -5.13
N VAL A 340 1.56 54.32 -4.30
CA VAL A 340 2.97 54.47 -4.68
C VAL A 340 3.46 53.28 -5.52
N LEU A 341 3.05 52.05 -5.18
CA LEU A 341 3.42 50.83 -5.92
C LEU A 341 2.92 50.84 -7.38
N ARG A 342 1.68 51.27 -7.62
CA ARG A 342 1.15 51.43 -8.99
C ARG A 342 1.88 52.54 -9.76
N LYS A 343 2.22 53.64 -9.08
CA LYS A 343 2.96 54.77 -9.68
C LYS A 343 4.39 54.41 -10.06
N THR A 344 5.13 53.71 -9.20
CA THR A 344 6.50 53.26 -9.51
C THR A 344 6.51 52.18 -10.59
N LEU A 345 5.56 51.26 -10.59
CA LEU A 345 5.46 50.22 -11.60
C LEU A 345 5.08 50.77 -12.98
N HIS A 346 4.19 51.78 -13.06
CA HIS A 346 3.94 52.53 -14.30
C HIS A 346 5.20 53.26 -14.80
N GLY A 347 5.87 54.04 -13.94
CA GLY A 347 7.08 54.76 -14.33
C GLY A 347 8.22 53.84 -14.81
N LEU A 348 8.30 52.62 -14.25
CA LEU A 348 9.30 51.63 -14.67
C LEU A 348 8.92 50.94 -15.99
N LEU A 349 7.63 50.66 -16.25
CA LEU A 349 7.18 50.15 -17.56
C LEU A 349 7.31 51.20 -18.67
N GLU A 350 6.92 52.45 -18.40
CA GLU A 350 7.01 53.55 -19.36
C GLU A 350 8.47 53.92 -19.66
N GLY A 351 9.33 53.92 -18.64
CA GLY A 351 10.78 54.10 -18.81
C GLY A 351 11.44 53.02 -19.69
N ALA A 352 10.91 51.80 -19.70
CA ALA A 352 11.44 50.69 -20.51
C ALA A 352 11.15 50.84 -22.02
N GLN A 353 10.10 51.57 -22.42
CA GLN A 353 9.80 51.82 -23.84
C GLN A 353 10.65 52.95 -24.46
N GLY A 354 11.35 53.75 -23.65
CA GLY A 354 12.22 54.84 -24.13
C GLY A 354 13.58 54.42 -24.70
N GLY A 355 13.94 53.13 -24.60
CA GLY A 355 15.22 52.56 -25.03
C GLY A 355 15.39 52.43 -26.55
N GLY A 356 15.05 53.46 -27.31
CA GLY A 356 15.19 53.50 -28.76
C GLY A 356 16.64 53.33 -29.20
N LEU A 357 16.94 52.16 -29.79
CA LEU A 357 18.27 51.79 -30.28
C LEU A 357 18.67 52.77 -31.40
N LYS A 358 19.55 53.74 -31.10
CA LYS A 358 20.12 54.65 -32.09
C LYS A 358 20.99 53.85 -33.06
N ILE A 359 20.38 53.40 -34.16
CA ILE A 359 21.09 52.89 -35.32
C ILE A 359 21.92 54.06 -35.87
N LEU A 360 23.23 54.00 -35.65
CA LEU A 360 24.18 54.96 -36.20
C LEU A 360 24.24 54.76 -37.72
N HIS A 361 23.56 55.65 -38.43
CA HIS A 361 23.61 55.72 -39.89
C HIS A 361 24.96 56.31 -40.30
N ASN A 362 25.96 55.44 -40.44
CA ASN A 362 27.32 55.85 -40.76
C ASN A 362 27.40 56.18 -42.26
N GLY A 363 27.43 57.47 -42.60
CA GLY A 363 27.50 57.93 -43.98
C GLY A 363 28.86 57.65 -44.60
N ALA A 364 28.90 56.79 -45.61
CA ALA A 364 30.02 56.71 -46.54
C ALA A 364 29.80 57.78 -47.63
N GLY A 365 30.64 58.81 -47.63
CA GLY A 365 30.66 59.82 -48.68
C GLY A 365 31.38 59.33 -49.94
N GLU A 366 30.96 59.85 -51.08
CA GLU A 366 31.62 59.67 -52.38
C GLU A 366 33.01 60.33 -52.42
N LEU A 367 33.95 59.67 -53.09
CA LEU A 367 34.95 60.28 -53.99
C LEU A 367 35.51 59.21 -54.96
#